data_AF-A0A7W1E7M6-F1
#
_entry.id   AF-A0A7W1E7M6-F1
#
_cell.length_a   1.000
_cell.length_b   1.000
_cell.length_c   1.000
_cell.angle_alpha   90.00
_cell.angle_beta   90.00
_cell.angle_gamma   90.00
#
_symmetry.space_group_name_H-M   'P 1'
#
loop_
_entity.id
_entity.type
_entity.pdbx_description
1 polymer ?
#
loop_
_entity_poly.entity_id
_entity_poly.type
_entity_poly.pdbx_seq_one_letter_code
_entity_poly.pdbx_strand_id
1 'polypeptide(L)'
;MTMKIIVDQSRYLLWFAGPMLEGLNDSHLALEPVAGNKSAGWILGHLAVSGDFARRVLGRTPICPREWRATFSPGTQASDTEAAAYPQMEELVSAFLDVYKDLPDALMTADDAVLNAPNPFEPARPGFPTTLEFILWILSGHLAYHIGQLGDWRRAAGLGHKSHI
;
A
#
# COMPACT_ATOMS: atom_id res chain seq x y z
N MET A 1 -3.89 -15.33 18.50
CA MET A 1 -2.47 -15.63 18.22
C MET A 1 -2.09 -15.23 16.80
N THR A 2 -2.82 -15.66 15.76
CA THR A 2 -2.56 -15.34 14.35
C THR A 2 -2.55 -13.83 14.03
N MET A 3 -3.52 -13.06 14.54
CA MET A 3 -3.61 -11.62 14.29
C MET A 3 -2.37 -10.84 14.77
N LYS A 4 -1.88 -11.15 15.99
CA LYS A 4 -0.67 -10.52 16.52
C LYS A 4 0.55 -10.77 15.65
N ILE A 5 0.70 -12.00 15.13
CA ILE A 5 1.83 -12.37 14.26
C ILE A 5 1.80 -11.53 12.98
N ILE A 6 0.63 -11.37 12.35
CA ILE A 6 0.50 -10.55 11.14
C ILE A 6 0.73 -9.07 11.42
N VAL A 7 0.28 -8.55 12.56
CA VAL A 7 0.56 -7.17 12.99
C VAL A 7 2.07 -6.94 13.16
N ASP A 8 2.77 -7.85 13.84
CA ASP A 8 4.21 -7.76 14.03
C ASP A 8 4.96 -7.85 12.68
N GLN A 9 4.51 -8.74 11.77
CA GLN A 9 5.04 -8.83 10.41
C GLN A 9 4.81 -7.56 9.60
N SER A 10 3.63 -6.95 9.70
CA SER A 10 3.33 -5.71 8.97
C SER A 10 4.22 -4.56 9.43
N ARG A 11 4.44 -4.43 10.74
CA ARG A 11 5.38 -3.45 11.30
C ARG A 11 6.80 -3.70 10.81
N TYR A 12 7.23 -4.96 10.74
CA TYR A 12 8.52 -5.33 10.15
C TYR A 12 8.61 -4.97 8.66
N LEU A 13 7.56 -5.25 7.87
CA LEU A 13 7.51 -4.88 6.44
C LEU A 13 7.58 -3.37 6.23
N LEU A 14 6.89 -2.58 7.06
CA LEU A 14 6.97 -1.13 7.00
C LEU A 14 8.37 -0.60 7.32
N TRP A 15 9.01 -1.15 8.35
CA TRP A 15 10.41 -0.86 8.64
C TRP A 15 11.33 -1.28 7.48
N PHE A 16 11.13 -2.49 6.93
CA PHE A 16 11.90 -3.02 5.81
C PHE A 16 11.75 -2.20 4.53
N ALA A 17 10.61 -1.53 4.33
CA ALA A 17 10.39 -0.64 3.20
C ALA A 17 11.23 0.65 3.28
N GLY A 18 11.67 1.07 4.48
CA GLY A 18 12.39 2.34 4.71
C GLY A 18 13.51 2.65 3.71
N PRO A 19 14.48 1.74 3.49
CA PRO A 19 15.58 1.97 2.57
C PRO A 19 15.14 2.11 1.11
N MET A 20 13.98 1.56 0.75
CA MET A 20 13.42 1.66 -0.61
C MET A 20 12.83 3.04 -0.89
N LEU A 21 12.45 3.79 0.16
CA LEU A 21 11.90 5.13 0.05
C LEU A 21 13.00 6.20 -0.13
N GLU A 22 14.25 5.88 0.22
CA GLU A 22 15.35 6.84 0.21
C GLU A 22 15.71 7.32 -1.21
N GLY A 23 15.70 8.64 -1.41
CA GLY A 23 16.06 9.28 -2.68
C GLY A 23 14.95 9.29 -3.73
N LEU A 24 13.74 8.82 -3.38
CA LEU A 24 12.56 9.05 -4.21
C LEU A 24 12.23 10.55 -4.25
N ASN A 25 11.79 11.03 -5.41
CA ASN A 25 11.45 12.42 -5.71
C ASN A 25 10.52 12.44 -6.93
N ASP A 26 10.06 13.61 -7.35
CA ASP A 26 8.99 13.72 -8.36
C ASP A 26 9.37 13.22 -9.76
N SER A 27 10.66 13.17 -10.10
CA SER A 27 11.12 12.57 -11.36
C SER A 27 10.80 11.06 -11.45
N HIS A 28 10.45 10.43 -10.33
CA HIS A 28 10.13 9.01 -10.24
C HIS A 28 8.63 8.71 -10.26
N LEU A 29 7.76 9.73 -10.27
CA LEU A 29 6.31 9.57 -10.13
C LEU A 29 5.70 8.69 -11.23
N ALA A 30 6.04 8.97 -12.49
CA ALA A 30 5.57 8.21 -13.65
C ALA A 30 6.69 7.48 -14.39
N LEU A 31 7.89 7.37 -13.78
CA LEU A 31 9.01 6.67 -14.42
C LEU A 31 8.71 5.17 -14.47
N GLU A 32 8.59 4.64 -15.69
CA GLU A 32 8.50 3.21 -15.99
C GLU A 32 9.84 2.72 -16.57
N PRO A 33 10.72 2.08 -15.77
CA PRO A 33 12.00 1.59 -16.27
C PRO A 33 11.88 0.57 -17.41
N VAL A 34 10.73 -0.12 -17.47
CA VAL A 34 10.28 -0.94 -18.59
C VAL A 34 8.84 -0.52 -18.86
N ALA A 35 8.50 -0.20 -20.11
CA ALA A 35 7.17 0.24 -20.48
C ALA A 35 6.09 -0.75 -20.01
N GLY A 36 5.04 -0.24 -19.38
CA GLY A 36 3.95 -1.03 -18.78
C GLY A 36 4.26 -1.58 -17.39
N ASN A 37 5.46 -1.38 -16.85
CA ASN A 37 5.70 -1.62 -15.42
C ASN A 37 5.12 -0.48 -14.59
N LYS A 38 4.76 -0.80 -13.35
CA LYS A 38 4.33 0.22 -12.36
C LYS A 38 5.49 1.16 -12.04
N SER A 39 5.17 2.45 -11.92
CA SER A 39 6.10 3.46 -11.40
C SER A 39 6.14 3.44 -9.87
N ALA A 40 7.16 4.08 -9.28
CA ALA A 40 7.24 4.26 -7.82
C ALA A 40 6.05 5.06 -7.28
N GLY A 41 5.64 6.12 -7.99
CA GLY A 41 4.46 6.91 -7.63
C GLY A 41 3.19 6.06 -7.59
N TRP A 42 2.99 5.19 -8.59
CA TRP A 42 1.81 4.34 -8.63
C TRP A 42 1.83 3.31 -7.51
N ILE A 43 2.97 2.68 -7.24
CA ILE A 43 3.11 1.68 -6.17
C ILE A 43 2.77 2.30 -4.79
N LEU A 44 3.34 3.47 -4.49
CA LEU A 44 3.12 4.14 -3.21
C LEU A 44 1.68 4.64 -3.06
N GLY A 45 1.11 5.26 -4.11
CA GLY A 45 -0.28 5.65 -4.11
C GLY A 45 -1.23 4.46 -3.98
N HIS A 46 -0.92 3.34 -4.63
CA HIS A 46 -1.71 2.10 -4.54
C HIS A 46 -1.70 1.50 -3.15
N LEU A 47 -0.53 1.44 -2.52
CA LEU A 47 -0.39 1.00 -1.14
C LEU A 47 -1.16 1.92 -0.19
N ALA A 48 -0.99 3.25 -0.32
CA ALA A 48 -1.70 4.22 0.50
C ALA A 48 -3.23 4.09 0.37
N VAL A 49 -3.77 4.06 -0.85
CA VAL A 49 -5.23 3.95 -1.08
C VAL A 49 -5.78 2.60 -0.61
N SER A 50 -5.06 1.51 -0.84
CA SER A 50 -5.52 0.16 -0.44
C SER A 50 -5.50 -0.02 1.09
N GLY A 51 -4.43 0.44 1.75
CA GLY A 51 -4.36 0.43 3.21
C GLY A 51 -5.39 1.38 3.83
N ASP A 52 -5.61 2.57 3.28
CA ASP A 52 -6.59 3.51 3.80
C ASP A 52 -8.04 3.03 3.58
N PHE A 53 -8.28 2.26 2.51
CA PHE A 53 -9.53 1.52 2.37
C PHE A 53 -9.74 0.54 3.53
N ALA A 54 -8.73 -0.27 3.88
CA ALA A 54 -8.79 -1.17 5.02
C ALA A 54 -9.02 -0.43 6.34
N ARG A 55 -8.35 0.71 6.56
CA ARG A 55 -8.55 1.57 7.73
C ARG A 55 -9.99 2.05 7.85
N ARG A 56 -10.58 2.50 6.74
CA ARG A 56 -11.96 2.99 6.70
C ARG A 56 -12.98 1.88 6.97
N VAL A 57 -12.73 0.66 6.51
CA VAL A 57 -13.56 -0.51 6.85
C VAL A 57 -13.55 -0.76 8.36
N LEU A 58 -12.44 -0.46 9.03
CA LEU A 58 -12.28 -0.53 10.49
C LEU A 58 -12.72 0.76 11.21
N GLY A 59 -13.46 1.65 10.55
CA GLY A 59 -14.04 2.85 11.16
C GLY A 59 -13.09 4.04 11.34
N ARG A 60 -11.87 3.98 10.79
CA ARG A 60 -10.94 5.14 10.81
C ARG A 60 -11.35 6.21 9.80
N THR A 61 -11.03 7.46 10.11
CA THR A 61 -11.12 8.57 9.16
C THR A 61 -10.09 8.40 8.04
N PRO A 62 -10.46 8.61 6.76
CA PRO A 62 -9.52 8.51 5.64
C PRO A 62 -8.34 9.46 5.77
N ILE A 63 -7.14 8.97 5.43
CA ILE A 63 -5.93 9.79 5.23
C ILE A 63 -5.82 10.22 3.77
N CYS A 64 -6.12 9.32 2.84
CA CYS A 64 -5.95 9.60 1.41
C CYS A 64 -7.11 10.46 0.90
N PRO A 65 -6.84 11.49 0.08
CA PRO A 65 -7.88 12.20 -0.67
C PRO A 65 -8.72 11.23 -1.51
N ARG A 66 -10.01 11.53 -1.69
CA ARG A 66 -10.94 10.60 -2.35
C ARG A 66 -10.58 10.40 -3.83
N GLU A 67 -10.12 11.46 -4.47
CA GLU A 67 -9.73 11.55 -5.88
C GLU A 67 -8.56 10.62 -6.24
N TRP A 68 -7.68 10.32 -5.28
CA TRP A 68 -6.55 9.38 -5.47
C TRP A 68 -7.00 7.98 -5.90
N ARG A 69 -8.24 7.61 -5.59
CA ARG A 69 -8.79 6.30 -5.99
C ARG A 69 -8.89 6.14 -7.50
N ALA A 70 -9.11 7.22 -8.27
CA ALA A 70 -9.18 7.13 -9.72
C ALA A 70 -7.83 6.76 -10.35
N THR A 71 -6.73 7.10 -9.67
CA THR A 71 -5.36 6.89 -10.14
C THR A 71 -4.74 5.59 -9.61
N PHE A 72 -5.08 5.20 -8.39
CA PHE A 72 -4.35 4.15 -7.66
C PHE A 72 -5.16 2.89 -7.33
N SER A 73 -6.41 2.79 -7.79
CA SER A 73 -7.20 1.57 -7.57
C SER A 73 -6.69 0.38 -8.40
N PRO A 74 -6.94 -0.86 -7.96
CA PRO A 74 -6.66 -2.04 -8.78
C PRO A 74 -7.23 -1.90 -10.20
N GLY A 75 -6.42 -2.25 -11.21
CA GLY A 75 -6.80 -2.18 -12.62
C GLY A 75 -6.32 -0.93 -13.37
N THR A 76 -5.90 0.11 -12.65
CA THR A 76 -5.21 1.28 -13.25
C THR A 76 -3.75 0.96 -13.57
N GLN A 77 -3.17 1.68 -14.52
CA GLN A 77 -1.75 1.61 -14.86
C GLN A 77 -1.05 2.94 -14.63
N ALA A 78 0.27 2.90 -14.39
CA ALA A 78 1.05 4.12 -14.25
C ALA A 78 1.01 4.98 -15.53
N SER A 79 1.06 4.33 -16.70
CA SER A 79 0.89 4.92 -18.02
C SER A 79 -0.43 5.65 -18.26
N ASP A 80 -1.46 5.41 -17.44
CA ASP A 80 -2.76 6.08 -17.58
C ASP A 80 -2.74 7.50 -17.01
N THR A 81 -1.67 7.89 -16.31
CA THR A 81 -1.58 9.17 -15.59
C THR A 81 -0.26 9.87 -15.87
N GLU A 82 -0.35 11.10 -16.36
CA GLU A 82 0.80 11.98 -16.54
C GLU A 82 1.48 12.30 -15.20
N ALA A 83 2.80 12.43 -15.17
CA ALA A 83 3.56 12.72 -13.95
C ALA A 83 3.03 13.97 -13.21
N ALA A 84 2.61 15.00 -13.94
CA ALA A 84 2.08 16.24 -13.38
C ALA A 84 0.70 16.09 -12.71
N ALA A 85 -0.01 14.98 -12.95
CA ALA A 85 -1.28 14.67 -12.33
C ALA A 85 -1.14 13.79 -11.07
N TYR A 86 0.07 13.31 -10.76
CA TYR A 86 0.35 12.64 -9.50
C TYR A 86 0.43 13.65 -8.33
N PRO A 87 0.06 13.24 -7.11
CA PRO A 87 0.49 13.92 -5.90
C PRO A 87 2.02 13.94 -5.82
N GLN A 88 2.57 14.87 -5.04
CA GLN A 88 4.03 14.94 -4.87
C GLN A 88 4.55 13.65 -4.23
N MET A 89 5.78 13.26 -4.56
CA MET A 89 6.36 12.02 -4.04
C MET A 89 6.39 11.99 -2.51
N GLU A 90 6.69 13.13 -1.88
CA GLU A 90 6.67 13.27 -0.42
C GLU A 90 5.28 12.99 0.17
N GLU A 91 4.22 13.48 -0.47
CA GLU A 91 2.83 13.24 -0.03
C GLU A 91 2.47 11.75 -0.13
N LEU A 92 2.87 11.09 -1.22
CA LEU A 92 2.64 9.66 -1.41
C LEU A 92 3.38 8.82 -0.35
N VAL A 93 4.64 9.17 -0.07
CA VAL A 93 5.44 8.51 0.96
C VAL A 93 4.83 8.72 2.34
N SER A 94 4.43 9.96 2.69
CA SER A 94 3.81 10.25 3.99
C SER A 94 2.50 9.47 4.15
N ALA A 95 1.62 9.52 3.16
CA ALA A 95 0.33 8.82 3.20
C ALA A 95 0.52 7.31 3.34
N PHE A 96 1.44 6.71 2.58
CA PHE A 96 1.80 5.29 2.73
C PHE A 96 2.24 4.97 4.16
N LEU A 97 3.20 5.73 4.70
CA LEU A 97 3.72 5.50 6.04
C LEU A 97 2.65 5.65 7.12
N ASP A 98 1.84 6.70 7.06
CA ASP A 98 0.83 6.98 8.07
C ASP A 98 -0.31 5.95 8.05
N VAL A 99 -0.71 5.51 6.86
CA VAL A 99 -1.69 4.44 6.69
C VAL A 99 -1.21 3.13 7.32
N TYR A 100 0.01 2.69 7.03
CA TYR A 100 0.52 1.41 7.52
C TYR A 100 1.07 1.46 8.95
N LYS A 101 1.34 2.65 9.51
CA LYS A 101 1.54 2.83 10.95
C LYS A 101 0.24 2.62 11.73
N ASP A 102 -0.87 3.17 11.25
CA ASP A 102 -2.16 3.15 11.97
C ASP A 102 -2.97 1.87 11.74
N LEU A 103 -2.93 1.27 10.54
CA LEU A 103 -3.77 0.12 10.19
C LEU A 103 -3.62 -1.09 11.14
N PRO A 104 -2.40 -1.48 11.60
CA PRO A 104 -2.27 -2.57 12.57
C PRO A 104 -2.97 -2.26 13.89
N ASP A 105 -2.93 -1.02 14.35
CA ASP A 105 -3.58 -0.60 15.59
C ASP A 105 -5.10 -0.53 15.40
N ALA A 106 -5.57 -0.04 14.26
CA ALA A 106 -6.98 -0.10 13.87
C ALA A 106 -7.52 -1.54 13.89
N LEU A 107 -6.77 -2.50 13.36
CA LEU A 107 -7.16 -3.91 13.36
C LEU A 107 -7.25 -4.47 14.78
N MET A 108 -6.29 -4.15 15.64
CA MET A 108 -6.26 -4.65 17.02
C MET A 108 -7.38 -4.09 17.90
N THR A 109 -7.97 -2.95 17.54
CA THR A 109 -9.04 -2.29 18.29
C THR A 109 -10.42 -2.42 17.63
N ALA A 110 -10.54 -3.14 16.52
CA ALA A 110 -11.79 -3.26 15.78
C ALA A 110 -12.79 -4.20 16.46
N ASP A 111 -14.07 -3.91 16.32
CA ASP A 111 -15.15 -4.76 16.83
C ASP A 111 -15.19 -6.11 16.10
N ASP A 112 -15.38 -7.20 16.85
CA ASP A 112 -15.51 -8.54 16.30
C ASP A 112 -16.64 -8.64 15.25
N ALA A 113 -17.72 -7.87 15.41
CA ALA A 113 -18.80 -7.82 14.43
C ALA A 113 -18.34 -7.28 13.07
N VAL A 114 -17.45 -6.28 13.06
CA VAL A 114 -16.85 -5.73 11.83
C VAL A 114 -15.89 -6.75 11.22
N LEU A 115 -15.06 -7.39 12.05
CA LEU A 115 -14.07 -8.37 11.61
C LEU A 115 -14.71 -9.61 10.96
N ASN A 116 -15.83 -10.08 11.51
CA ASN A 116 -16.57 -11.23 11.00
C ASN A 116 -17.56 -10.89 9.88
N ALA A 117 -17.75 -9.60 9.56
CA ALA A 117 -18.61 -9.19 8.45
C ALA A 117 -18.01 -9.67 7.11
N PRO A 118 -18.87 -9.92 6.08
CA PRO A 118 -18.39 -10.25 4.74
C PRO A 118 -17.41 -9.20 4.22
N ASN A 119 -16.34 -9.65 3.56
CA ASN A 119 -15.35 -8.75 2.97
C ASN A 119 -16.05 -7.74 2.02
N PRO A 120 -15.93 -6.42 2.27
CA PRO A 120 -16.60 -5.41 1.47
C PRO A 120 -16.02 -5.25 0.06
N PHE A 121 -14.81 -5.77 -0.20
CA PHE A 121 -14.22 -5.78 -1.53
C PHE A 121 -14.58 -7.09 -2.27
N GLU A 122 -15.71 -7.04 -2.98
CA GLU A 122 -16.29 -8.17 -3.75
C GLU A 122 -15.26 -8.99 -4.54
N PRO A 123 -14.33 -8.40 -5.33
CA PRO A 123 -13.42 -9.18 -6.18
C PRO A 123 -12.48 -10.10 -5.39
N ALA A 124 -12.15 -9.77 -4.15
CA ALA A 124 -11.27 -10.57 -3.31
C ALA A 124 -12.04 -11.47 -2.32
N ARG A 125 -13.37 -11.33 -2.21
CA ARG A 125 -14.19 -12.11 -1.28
C ARG A 125 -14.10 -13.63 -1.48
N PRO A 126 -13.94 -14.18 -2.70
CA PRO A 126 -13.75 -15.62 -2.87
C PRO A 126 -12.47 -16.16 -2.20
N GLY A 127 -11.41 -15.36 -2.12
CA GLY A 127 -10.14 -15.72 -1.46
C GLY A 127 -10.09 -15.29 0.01
N PHE A 128 -10.83 -14.25 0.37
CA PHE A 128 -10.93 -13.69 1.73
C PHE A 128 -12.40 -13.41 2.07
N PRO A 129 -13.17 -14.44 2.48
CA PRO A 129 -14.58 -14.30 2.85
C PRO A 129 -14.91 -13.19 3.85
N THR A 130 -14.05 -12.97 4.86
CA THR A 130 -14.30 -12.01 5.95
C THR A 130 -13.46 -10.74 5.84
N THR A 131 -13.90 -9.67 6.49
CA THR A 131 -13.14 -8.42 6.63
C THR A 131 -11.77 -8.68 7.28
N LEU A 132 -11.73 -9.51 8.32
CA LEU A 132 -10.47 -9.88 8.98
C LEU A 132 -9.49 -10.52 8.01
N GLU A 133 -9.91 -11.55 7.28
CA GLU A 133 -9.04 -12.25 6.33
C GLU A 133 -8.47 -11.33 5.26
N PHE A 134 -9.30 -10.42 4.73
CA PHE A 134 -8.86 -9.45 3.72
C PHE A 134 -7.83 -8.48 4.28
N ILE A 135 -8.06 -7.94 5.49
CA ILE A 135 -7.15 -6.96 6.09
C ILE A 135 -5.85 -7.62 6.53
N LEU A 136 -5.88 -8.87 7.01
CA LEU A 136 -4.65 -9.62 7.28
C LEU A 136 -3.82 -9.81 5.99
N TRP A 137 -4.46 -10.03 4.84
CA TRP A 137 -3.76 -10.07 3.55
C TRP A 137 -3.22 -8.69 3.14
N ILE A 138 -3.97 -7.60 3.34
CA ILE A 138 -3.50 -6.22 3.09
C ILE A 138 -2.24 -5.91 3.90
N LEU A 139 -2.21 -6.32 5.17
CA LEU A 139 -1.09 -6.09 6.09
C LEU A 139 0.14 -6.99 5.83
N SER A 140 -0.02 -8.06 5.06
CA SER A 140 1.02 -9.07 4.82
C SER A 140 1.34 -9.23 3.34
N GLY A 141 0.69 -10.17 2.64
CA GLY A 141 1.01 -10.56 1.28
C GLY A 141 0.91 -9.43 0.27
N HIS A 142 -0.12 -8.59 0.37
CA HIS A 142 -0.29 -7.41 -0.49
C HIS A 142 0.83 -6.39 -0.28
N LEU A 143 1.09 -6.02 0.97
CA LEU A 143 2.15 -5.08 1.33
C LEU A 143 3.53 -5.59 0.88
N ALA A 144 3.88 -6.83 1.22
CA ALA A 144 5.16 -7.44 0.87
C ALA A 144 5.35 -7.52 -0.66
N TYR A 145 4.30 -7.88 -1.40
CA TYR A 145 4.33 -7.95 -2.85
C TYR A 145 4.69 -6.61 -3.49
N HIS A 146 4.03 -5.53 -3.07
CA HIS A 146 4.29 -4.20 -3.63
C HIS A 146 5.60 -3.57 -3.15
N ILE A 147 6.05 -3.86 -1.91
CA ILE A 147 7.40 -3.51 -1.47
C ILE A 147 8.45 -4.20 -2.35
N GLY A 148 8.25 -5.48 -2.69
CA GLY A 148 9.11 -6.20 -3.64
C GLY A 148 9.15 -5.52 -5.01
N GLN A 149 7.98 -5.14 -5.55
CA GLN A 149 7.89 -4.39 -6.81
C GLN A 149 8.65 -3.05 -6.75
N LEU A 150 8.59 -2.34 -5.62
CA LEU A 150 9.34 -1.09 -5.43
C LEU A 150 10.85 -1.33 -5.40
N GLY A 151 11.30 -2.40 -4.74
CA GLY A 151 12.70 -2.81 -4.71
C GLY A 151 13.24 -3.14 -6.10
N ASP A 152 12.47 -3.87 -6.91
CA ASP A 152 12.84 -4.18 -8.30
C ASP A 152 12.81 -2.94 -9.19
N TRP A 153 11.79 -2.09 -9.04
CA TRP A 153 11.70 -0.80 -9.72
C TRP A 153 12.93 0.07 -9.43
N ARG A 154 13.39 0.15 -8.17
CA ARG A 154 14.58 0.95 -7.80
C ARG A 154 15.83 0.53 -8.55
N ARG A 155 16.05 -0.79 -8.66
CA ARG A 155 17.20 -1.33 -9.37
C ARG A 155 17.12 -0.96 -10.85
N ALA A 156 15.94 -1.13 -11.45
CA ALA A 156 15.72 -0.81 -12.86
C ALA A 156 15.81 0.70 -13.15
N ALA A 157 15.40 1.55 -12.21
CA ALA A 157 15.48 3.01 -12.30
C ALA A 157 16.89 3.59 -12.03
N GLY A 158 17.88 2.73 -11.75
CA GLY A 158 19.27 3.17 -11.52
C GLY A 158 19.57 3.66 -10.10
N LEU A 159 18.62 3.55 -9.15
CA LEU A 159 18.84 3.90 -7.74
C LEU A 159 19.51 2.76 -6.92
N GLY A 160 19.72 1.60 -7.56
CA GLY A 160 20.36 0.44 -6.96
C GLY A 160 19.53 -0.25 -5.88
N HIS A 161 20.13 -1.26 -5.26
CA HIS A 161 19.53 -2.00 -4.15
C HIS A 161 19.79 -1.28 -2.82
N LYS A 162 18.77 -1.24 -1.96
CA LYS A 162 18.91 -0.86 -0.55
C LYS A 162 18.10 -1.82 0.31
N SER A 163 18.67 -2.22 1.43
CA SER A 163 18.06 -3.13 2.40
C SER A 163 18.67 -2.85 3.79
N HIS A 164 17.91 -3.13 4.84
CA HIS A 164 18.41 -3.11 6.21
C HIS A 164 19.21 -4.37 6.59
N ILE A 165 19.10 -5.43 5.78
CA ILE A 165 19.75 -6.74 5.95
C ILE A 165 20.47 -7.18 4.68
#